data_AF-A0A941XUE1-F1
#
_entry.id   AF-A0A941XUE1-F1
#
_cell.length_a   1.000
_cell.length_b   1.000
_cell.length_c   1.000
_cell.angle_alpha   90.00
_cell.angle_beta   90.00
_cell.angle_gamma   90.00
#
_symmetry.space_group_name_H-M   'P 1'
#
loop_
_entity.id
_entity.type
_entity.pdbx_description
1 polymer ?
#
loop_
_entity_poly.entity_id
_entity_poly.type
_entity_poly.pdbx_seq_one_letter_code
_entity_poly.pdbx_strand_id
1 'polypeptide(L)'
;MNQYNAAIKLIKLLNKNGYLAYIVGGFVRDKLLNIPSNDIDITTNAKPEDLKRLFKTKETTAPIYLSCVVLFEEFEFELTSFRCDIKYNDHRHPVTKPASSLDEDLKRRDFTINALVLDKDEKIIDLFDGLSDLKNKTIRAIGNPFSRFDDDALRILRACYFAAKLNFDIEPQTLKGMQDASKYISFLSTERILEEISKLLSSAYYKKGLEYLKKSNASSLLGLDSAISCLVNSSFRPNLDDLLLLASYFKEGFNLNLTKNKANLYKKALELIKIDYFDNYILYCYSIEELLLANKAKQFLNKPSQLEEELKAIKEALPIKSRKDLAINIKEVIEVLNLEQGPWINELLIKLEKEILLNKLKNEKNTIIKFIKEGIMSDIENYTYYGKIKGINTSDGMQNLLVTLGDGSDINVKTEDKNKDIKVGYIYKLKVGRHSNSDRAVFYLFEYQRVAAIEDLDEVDKAYRMFDHSCPYSLAELKDSIYNYIMQIKNETILKITKKALKKCEKSFFIYPAGQKLHHNYVGGLAHHTLGMLNLANDFARNFPYLNKDYLFAGVILHDL
;
A
#
# COMPACT_ATOMS: atom_id res chain seq x y z
N MET A 1 37.41 13.31 -35.95
CA MET A 1 37.98 11.98 -36.31
C MET A 1 37.12 10.91 -35.59
N ASN A 2 36.99 9.65 -36.02
CA ASN A 2 36.18 8.71 -35.20
C ASN A 2 36.98 8.27 -33.95
N GLN A 3 36.31 8.16 -32.79
CA GLN A 3 36.88 7.80 -31.48
C GLN A 3 37.77 6.55 -31.54
N TYR A 4 37.39 5.56 -32.33
CA TYR A 4 38.20 4.36 -32.57
C TYR A 4 39.60 4.65 -33.14
N ASN A 5 39.70 5.58 -34.11
CA ASN A 5 40.99 5.93 -34.70
C ASN A 5 41.88 6.66 -33.69
N ALA A 6 41.29 7.49 -32.83
CA ALA A 6 41.99 8.14 -31.73
C ALA A 6 42.51 7.11 -30.70
N ALA A 7 41.72 6.08 -30.38
CA ALA A 7 42.15 4.99 -29.50
C ALA A 7 43.36 4.21 -30.06
N ILE A 8 43.35 3.87 -31.35
CA ILE A 8 44.46 3.19 -32.01
C ILE A 8 45.73 4.06 -32.01
N LYS A 9 45.60 5.37 -32.24
CA LYS A 9 46.73 6.31 -32.13
C LYS A 9 47.29 6.37 -30.70
N LEU A 10 46.41 6.42 -29.69
CA LEU A 10 46.80 6.45 -28.29
C LEU A 10 47.60 5.18 -27.91
N ILE A 11 47.12 4.00 -28.32
CA ILE A 11 47.83 2.73 -28.12
C ILE A 11 49.18 2.72 -28.83
N LYS A 12 49.25 3.18 -30.09
CA LYS A 12 50.52 3.30 -30.82
C LYS A 12 51.51 4.21 -30.09
N LEU A 13 51.03 5.31 -29.50
CA LEU A 13 51.85 6.24 -28.74
C LEU A 13 52.35 5.63 -27.42
N LEU A 14 51.51 4.91 -26.68
CA LEU A 14 51.91 4.15 -25.50
C LEU A 14 52.99 3.12 -25.84
N ASN A 15 52.79 2.35 -26.93
CA ASN A 15 53.75 1.37 -27.43
C ASN A 15 55.08 2.00 -27.85
N LYS A 16 55.07 3.19 -28.45
CA LYS A 16 56.29 3.95 -28.76
C LYS A 16 57.06 4.39 -27.51
N ASN A 17 56.36 4.62 -26.40
CA ASN A 17 56.95 4.98 -25.10
C ASN A 17 57.36 3.75 -24.26
N GLY A 18 57.34 2.54 -24.84
CA GLY A 18 57.78 1.31 -24.16
C GLY A 18 56.72 0.60 -23.31
N TYR A 19 55.47 1.07 -23.35
CA TYR A 19 54.34 0.44 -22.64
C TYR A 19 53.56 -0.47 -23.58
N LEU A 20 53.06 -1.60 -23.11
CA LEU A 20 52.09 -2.40 -23.85
C LEU A 20 50.70 -1.83 -23.62
N ALA A 21 49.93 -1.62 -24.68
CA ALA A 21 48.53 -1.20 -24.59
C ALA A 21 47.65 -1.92 -25.62
N TYR A 22 46.41 -2.20 -25.23
CA TYR A 22 45.43 -2.95 -26.04
C TYR A 22 44.02 -2.43 -25.80
N ILE A 23 43.17 -2.43 -26.83
CA ILE A 23 41.73 -2.28 -26.65
C ILE A 23 41.16 -3.62 -26.19
N VAL A 24 40.26 -3.62 -25.20
CA VAL A 24 39.80 -4.86 -24.55
C VAL A 24 38.30 -4.88 -24.31
N GLY A 25 37.79 -6.06 -23.93
CA GLY A 25 36.48 -6.18 -23.34
C GLY A 25 35.34 -6.06 -24.35
N GLY A 26 34.29 -5.34 -23.95
CA GLY A 26 33.03 -5.27 -24.67
C GLY A 26 33.17 -4.69 -26.08
N PHE A 27 34.08 -3.73 -26.27
CA PHE A 27 34.30 -3.10 -27.58
C PHE A 27 34.78 -4.10 -28.63
N VAL A 28 35.77 -4.93 -28.32
CA VAL A 28 36.36 -5.87 -29.27
C VAL A 28 35.31 -6.89 -29.72
N ARG A 29 34.55 -7.43 -28.75
CA ARG A 29 33.42 -8.32 -29.02
C ARG A 29 32.34 -7.65 -29.88
N ASP A 30 31.91 -6.45 -29.51
CA ASP A 30 30.83 -5.75 -30.18
C ASP A 30 31.26 -5.35 -31.61
N LYS A 31 32.52 -4.94 -31.80
CA LYS A 31 33.12 -4.71 -33.13
C LYS A 31 33.09 -5.96 -34.00
N LEU A 32 33.48 -7.11 -33.47
CA LEU A 32 33.44 -8.39 -34.20
C LEU A 32 32.02 -8.83 -34.58
N LEU A 33 31.03 -8.46 -33.78
CA LEU A 33 29.61 -8.74 -34.03
C LEU A 33 28.91 -7.66 -34.88
N ASN A 34 29.63 -6.63 -35.33
CA ASN A 34 29.08 -5.45 -36.00
C ASN A 34 27.99 -4.73 -35.16
N ILE A 35 28.12 -4.75 -33.83
CA ILE A 35 27.27 -4.01 -32.90
C ILE A 35 27.92 -2.64 -32.66
N PRO A 36 27.22 -1.52 -32.92
CA PRO A 36 27.77 -0.19 -32.61
C PRO A 36 28.08 -0.06 -31.12
N SER A 37 29.33 0.29 -30.80
CA SER A 37 29.80 0.58 -29.44
C SER A 37 30.80 1.73 -29.49
N ASN A 38 30.67 2.67 -28.54
CA ASN A 38 31.60 3.78 -28.34
C ASN A 38 32.37 3.64 -27.02
N ASP A 39 32.12 2.55 -26.29
CA ASP A 39 32.69 2.28 -24.98
C ASP A 39 34.02 1.54 -25.17
N ILE A 40 35.11 2.31 -25.35
CA ILE A 40 36.45 1.80 -25.64
C ILE A 40 37.29 1.78 -24.36
N ASP A 41 37.42 0.59 -23.79
CA ASP A 41 38.35 0.32 -22.69
C ASP A 41 39.74 -0.02 -23.22
N ILE A 42 40.76 0.59 -22.63
CA ILE A 42 42.16 0.30 -22.94
C ILE A 42 42.83 -0.31 -21.70
N THR A 43 43.52 -1.44 -21.88
CA THR A 43 44.37 -2.02 -20.84
C THR A 43 45.84 -1.74 -21.16
N THR A 44 46.68 -1.55 -20.15
CA THR A 44 48.11 -1.30 -20.34
C THR A 44 48.98 -1.80 -19.19
N ASN A 45 50.28 -2.03 -19.40
CA ASN A 45 51.22 -2.21 -18.29
C ASN A 45 51.68 -0.89 -17.65
N ALA A 46 51.30 0.27 -18.21
CA ALA A 46 51.61 1.57 -17.64
C ALA A 46 50.85 1.79 -16.33
N LYS A 47 51.52 2.31 -15.30
CA LYS A 47 50.86 2.68 -14.03
C LYS A 47 50.13 4.02 -14.18
N PRO A 48 49.14 4.34 -13.32
CA PRO A 48 48.50 5.64 -13.35
C PRO A 48 49.48 6.81 -13.23
N GLU A 49 50.57 6.66 -12.47
CA GLU A 49 51.62 7.71 -12.40
C GLU A 49 52.38 7.88 -13.72
N ASP A 50 52.56 6.80 -14.50
CA ASP A 50 53.17 6.87 -15.83
C ASP A 50 52.23 7.59 -16.80
N LEU A 51 50.94 7.25 -16.77
CA LEU A 51 49.92 7.88 -17.62
C LEU A 51 49.78 9.38 -17.33
N LYS A 52 49.82 9.79 -16.06
CA LYS A 52 49.82 11.20 -15.64
C LYS A 52 51.03 11.98 -16.16
N ARG A 53 52.19 11.31 -16.30
CA ARG A 53 53.41 11.93 -16.84
C ARG A 53 53.34 12.08 -18.36
N LEU A 54 52.69 11.15 -19.05
CA LEU A 54 52.63 11.13 -20.51
C LEU A 54 51.46 11.94 -21.09
N PHE A 55 50.35 12.06 -20.36
CA PHE A 55 49.10 12.61 -20.87
C PHE A 55 48.39 13.51 -19.86
N LYS A 56 47.46 14.32 -20.36
CA LYS A 56 46.49 15.01 -19.51
C LYS A 56 45.45 14.00 -19.02
N THR A 57 45.30 13.89 -17.71
CA THR A 57 44.43 12.88 -17.08
C THR A 57 43.39 13.52 -16.17
N LYS A 58 42.27 12.83 -15.98
CA LYS A 58 41.34 13.09 -14.87
C LYS A 58 41.47 11.94 -13.87
N GLU A 59 41.60 12.27 -12.59
CA GLU A 59 41.53 11.27 -11.53
C GLU A 59 40.09 10.77 -11.44
N THR A 60 39.91 9.46 -11.49
CA THR A 60 38.67 8.79 -11.14
C THR A 60 38.65 8.55 -9.63
N THR A 61 37.47 8.36 -9.05
CA THR A 61 37.31 7.87 -7.65
C THR A 61 37.83 6.43 -7.46
N ALA A 62 38.47 5.86 -8.49
CA ALA A 62 38.96 4.50 -8.59
C ALA A 62 40.49 4.30 -8.41
N PRO A 63 41.24 5.02 -7.55
CA PRO A 63 42.66 4.69 -7.28
C PRO A 63 42.88 3.24 -6.83
N ILE A 64 41.86 2.62 -6.22
CA ILE A 64 41.84 1.22 -5.78
C ILE A 64 41.92 0.23 -6.97
N TYR A 65 41.50 0.66 -8.16
CA TYR A 65 41.30 -0.19 -9.33
C TYR A 65 42.38 -0.07 -10.41
N LEU A 66 43.40 0.76 -10.18
CA LEU A 66 44.47 1.03 -11.15
C LEU A 66 43.97 1.57 -12.49
N SER A 67 42.86 2.34 -12.51
CA SER A 67 42.34 2.98 -13.72
C SER A 67 42.51 4.50 -13.69
N CYS A 68 42.59 5.10 -14.88
CA CYS A 68 42.75 6.53 -15.08
C CYS A 68 42.06 6.94 -16.39
N VAL A 69 41.37 8.08 -16.39
CA VAL A 69 40.81 8.63 -17.64
C VAL A 69 41.86 9.51 -18.30
N VAL A 70 42.25 9.16 -19.53
CA VAL A 70 43.18 9.93 -20.36
C VAL A 70 42.39 10.76 -21.36
N LEU A 71 42.68 12.06 -21.40
CA LEU A 71 42.17 12.97 -22.42
C LEU A 71 43.13 12.94 -23.61
N PHE A 72 42.67 12.43 -24.76
CA PHE A 72 43.48 12.33 -25.96
C PHE A 72 42.70 12.80 -27.18
N GLU A 73 43.27 13.77 -27.90
CA GLU A 73 42.57 14.55 -28.93
C GLU A 73 41.27 15.17 -28.34
N GLU A 74 40.12 14.86 -28.92
CA GLU A 74 38.79 15.34 -28.52
C GLU A 74 38.01 14.33 -27.65
N PHE A 75 38.64 13.21 -27.26
CA PHE A 75 38.00 12.07 -26.59
C PHE A 75 38.56 11.77 -25.20
N GLU A 76 37.75 11.09 -24.40
CA GLU A 76 38.13 10.54 -23.10
C GLU A 76 38.23 9.01 -23.22
N PHE A 77 39.33 8.43 -22.72
CA PHE A 77 39.54 6.99 -22.72
C PHE A 77 39.81 6.49 -21.29
N GLU A 78 39.12 5.44 -20.87
CA GLU A 78 39.44 4.75 -19.62
C GLU A 78 40.60 3.78 -19.86
N LEU A 79 41.73 4.06 -19.22
CA LEU A 79 42.91 3.21 -19.23
C LEU A 79 43.03 2.51 -17.90
N THR A 80 43.10 1.19 -17.92
CA THR A 80 43.29 0.36 -16.73
C THR A 80 44.64 -0.35 -16.80
N SER A 81 45.46 -0.24 -15.76
CA SER A 81 46.68 -1.02 -15.67
C SER A 81 46.37 -2.51 -15.52
N PHE A 82 47.23 -3.38 -16.04
CA PHE A 82 47.12 -4.83 -15.85
C PHE A 82 46.95 -5.16 -14.38
N ARG A 83 45.96 -6.00 -14.08
CA ARG A 83 45.63 -6.35 -12.69
C ARG A 83 45.13 -7.77 -12.53
N CYS A 84 45.32 -8.34 -11.35
CA CYS A 84 44.81 -9.64 -10.95
C CYS A 84 43.94 -9.52 -9.69
N ASP A 85 42.94 -10.39 -9.54
CA ASP A 85 42.06 -10.41 -8.38
C ASP A 85 42.80 -11.04 -7.18
N ILE A 86 42.76 -10.40 -6.01
CA ILE A 86 43.15 -11.03 -4.74
C ILE A 86 41.95 -11.82 -4.24
N LYS A 87 42.13 -13.10 -3.90
CA LYS A 87 41.07 -13.88 -3.23
C LYS A 87 40.76 -13.31 -1.85
N TYR A 88 39.47 -13.05 -1.58
CA TYR A 88 38.95 -12.71 -0.24
C TYR A 88 38.12 -13.83 0.35
N ASN A 89 38.04 -13.84 1.68
CA ASN A 89 37.11 -14.68 2.45
C ASN A 89 35.70 -14.05 2.59
N ASP A 90 35.46 -12.80 2.15
CA ASP A 90 34.23 -12.05 2.50
C ASP A 90 33.21 -11.85 1.35
N HIS A 91 33.53 -12.30 0.13
CA HIS A 91 32.68 -12.26 -1.07
C HIS A 91 32.07 -10.89 -1.45
N ARG A 92 32.53 -9.76 -0.89
CA ARG A 92 31.90 -8.44 -1.13
C ARG A 92 32.41 -7.76 -2.39
N HIS A 93 33.73 -7.56 -2.52
CA HIS A 93 34.35 -6.92 -3.68
C HIS A 93 35.73 -7.52 -3.97
N PRO A 94 36.05 -7.85 -5.24
CA PRO A 94 37.42 -8.22 -5.59
C PRO A 94 38.33 -6.99 -5.45
N VAL A 95 39.35 -7.06 -4.60
CA VAL A 95 40.44 -6.06 -4.60
C VAL A 95 41.51 -6.53 -5.57
N THR A 96 42.02 -5.59 -6.36
CA THR A 96 42.95 -5.88 -7.45
C THR A 96 44.39 -5.54 -7.08
N LYS A 97 45.35 -6.38 -7.50
CA LYS A 97 46.79 -6.07 -7.48
C LYS A 97 47.30 -5.83 -8.90
N PRO A 98 48.37 -5.05 -9.10
CA PRO A 98 49.04 -4.97 -10.39
C PRO A 98 49.46 -6.36 -10.87
N ALA A 99 49.21 -6.65 -12.13
CA ALA A 99 49.63 -7.89 -12.80
C ALA A 99 50.85 -7.63 -13.69
N SER A 100 51.64 -8.67 -13.92
CA SER A 100 52.91 -8.57 -14.65
C SER A 100 52.74 -8.76 -16.15
N SER A 101 51.60 -9.32 -16.57
CA SER A 101 51.34 -9.67 -17.97
C SER A 101 49.88 -9.48 -18.36
N LEU A 102 49.66 -9.38 -19.67
CA LEU A 102 48.32 -9.34 -20.27
C LEU A 102 47.53 -10.63 -19.96
N ASP A 103 48.17 -11.79 -20.02
CA ASP A 103 47.55 -13.08 -19.74
C ASP A 103 46.94 -13.13 -18.32
N GLU A 104 47.64 -12.61 -17.32
CA GLU A 104 47.14 -12.50 -15.95
C GLU A 104 45.91 -11.58 -15.84
N ASP A 105 45.89 -10.45 -16.57
CA ASP A 105 44.72 -9.55 -16.60
C ASP A 105 43.51 -10.19 -17.30
N LEU A 106 43.74 -10.94 -18.37
CA LEU A 106 42.66 -11.58 -19.11
C LEU A 106 42.11 -12.81 -18.37
N LYS A 107 42.93 -13.56 -17.63
CA LYS A 107 42.50 -14.71 -16.82
C LYS A 107 41.46 -14.37 -15.78
N ARG A 108 41.49 -13.15 -15.21
CA ARG A 108 40.51 -12.70 -14.20
C ARG A 108 39.18 -12.22 -14.80
N ARG A 109 39.05 -12.12 -16.12
CA ARG A 109 37.80 -11.69 -16.75
C ARG A 109 36.72 -12.77 -16.61
N ASP A 110 35.49 -12.35 -16.83
CA ASP A 110 34.31 -13.18 -16.62
C ASP A 110 34.18 -14.26 -17.69
N PHE A 111 34.14 -13.86 -18.97
CA PHE A 111 33.84 -14.75 -20.10
C PHE A 111 34.87 -14.63 -21.22
N THR A 112 35.09 -15.73 -21.93
CA THR A 112 36.05 -15.85 -23.05
C THR A 112 35.84 -14.77 -24.11
N ILE A 113 34.59 -14.53 -24.50
CA ILE A 113 34.18 -13.49 -25.45
C ILE A 113 34.52 -12.05 -24.99
N ASN A 114 34.74 -11.82 -23.69
CA ASN A 114 35.13 -10.53 -23.12
C ASN A 114 36.63 -10.44 -22.82
N ALA A 115 37.40 -11.49 -23.09
CA ALA A 115 38.85 -11.53 -22.97
C ALA A 115 39.58 -11.40 -24.31
N LEU A 116 38.84 -11.09 -25.39
CA LEU A 116 39.42 -10.71 -26.67
C LEU A 116 40.06 -9.33 -26.57
N VAL A 117 41.23 -9.19 -27.16
CA VAL A 117 41.96 -7.91 -27.20
C VAL A 117 42.40 -7.55 -28.61
N LEU A 118 42.53 -6.27 -28.86
CA LEU A 118 42.96 -5.70 -30.14
C LEU A 118 44.24 -4.90 -29.93
N ASP A 119 45.28 -5.20 -30.71
CA ASP A 119 46.56 -4.51 -30.61
C ASP A 119 46.66 -3.25 -31.49
N LYS A 120 47.85 -2.64 -31.49
CA LYS A 120 48.16 -1.43 -32.27
C LYS A 120 48.01 -1.60 -33.79
N ASP A 121 48.11 -2.83 -34.29
CA ASP A 121 48.04 -3.16 -35.72
C ASP A 121 46.65 -3.72 -36.07
N GLU A 122 45.68 -3.55 -35.17
CA GLU A 122 44.30 -4.05 -35.28
C GLU A 122 44.22 -5.59 -35.38
N LYS A 123 45.25 -6.29 -34.89
CA LYS A 123 45.24 -7.73 -34.79
C LYS A 123 44.55 -8.15 -33.50
N ILE A 124 43.66 -9.14 -33.64
CA ILE A 124 42.97 -9.74 -32.51
C ILE A 124 43.87 -10.78 -31.87
N ILE A 125 44.04 -10.66 -30.56
CA ILE A 125 44.73 -11.65 -29.74
C ILE A 125 43.67 -12.33 -28.89
N ASP A 126 43.64 -13.66 -29.00
CA ASP A 126 42.72 -14.53 -28.27
C ASP A 126 43.53 -15.60 -27.53
N LEU A 127 43.50 -15.55 -26.20
CA LEU A 127 44.22 -16.49 -25.32
C LEU A 127 43.31 -17.57 -24.73
N PHE A 128 41.98 -17.45 -24.88
CA PHE A 128 41.01 -18.30 -24.18
C PHE A 128 39.94 -18.90 -25.11
N ASP A 129 40.16 -18.86 -26.43
CA ASP A 129 39.26 -19.37 -27.46
C ASP A 129 37.91 -18.64 -27.50
N GLY A 130 37.94 -17.32 -27.26
CA GLY A 130 36.78 -16.44 -27.33
C GLY A 130 36.25 -16.24 -28.76
N LEU A 131 37.08 -16.36 -29.80
CA LEU A 131 36.66 -16.26 -31.19
C LEU A 131 35.75 -17.44 -31.60
N SER A 132 36.09 -18.65 -31.15
CA SER A 132 35.26 -19.84 -31.37
C SER A 132 33.93 -19.72 -30.63
N ASP A 133 33.95 -19.30 -29.37
CA ASP A 133 32.72 -19.06 -28.59
C ASP A 133 31.84 -17.96 -29.22
N LEU A 134 32.45 -16.90 -29.75
CA LEU A 134 31.73 -15.84 -30.46
C LEU A 134 31.03 -16.36 -31.72
N LYS A 135 31.72 -17.20 -32.50
CA LYS A 135 31.17 -17.86 -33.69
C LYS A 135 30.04 -18.83 -33.34
N ASN A 136 30.21 -19.60 -32.26
CA ASN A 136 29.24 -20.59 -31.79
C ASN A 136 28.08 -19.97 -30.99
N LYS A 137 28.12 -18.67 -30.72
CA LYS A 137 27.14 -17.93 -29.89
C LYS A 137 27.06 -18.49 -28.46
N THR A 138 28.21 -18.75 -27.87
CA THR A 138 28.35 -19.35 -26.53
C THR A 138 28.91 -18.35 -25.53
N ILE A 139 28.34 -18.32 -24.33
CA ILE A 139 28.90 -17.64 -23.15
C ILE A 139 29.56 -18.70 -22.28
N ARG A 140 30.90 -18.65 -22.22
CA ARG A 140 31.73 -19.59 -21.46
C ARG A 140 32.62 -18.83 -20.47
N ALA A 141 32.66 -19.28 -19.23
CA ALA A 141 33.52 -18.70 -18.19
C ALA A 141 35.00 -19.03 -18.45
N ILE A 142 35.91 -18.13 -18.09
CA ILE A 142 37.36 -18.35 -18.25
C ILE A 142 37.87 -19.25 -17.11
N GLY A 143 38.52 -20.36 -17.44
CA GLY A 143 39.06 -21.29 -16.43
C GLY A 143 37.96 -22.12 -15.76
N ASN A 144 38.05 -22.34 -14.44
CA ASN A 144 37.05 -23.14 -13.72
C ASN A 144 35.78 -22.30 -13.41
N PRO A 145 34.59 -22.69 -13.90
CA PRO A 145 33.38 -21.89 -13.73
C PRO A 145 33.00 -21.62 -12.27
N PHE A 146 33.03 -22.62 -11.40
CA PHE A 146 32.69 -22.45 -9.98
C PHE A 146 33.59 -21.40 -9.33
N SER A 147 34.92 -21.53 -9.47
CA SER A 147 35.87 -20.57 -8.92
C SER A 147 35.64 -19.16 -9.45
N ARG A 148 35.27 -19.00 -10.73
CA ARG A 148 34.99 -17.67 -11.31
C ARG A 148 33.79 -16.98 -10.71
N PHE A 149 32.74 -17.72 -10.35
CA PHE A 149 31.55 -17.17 -9.71
C PHE A 149 31.69 -17.07 -8.19
N ASP A 150 32.52 -17.91 -7.56
CA ASP A 150 32.91 -17.81 -6.15
C ASP A 150 33.71 -16.52 -5.88
N ASP A 151 34.60 -16.15 -6.81
CA ASP A 151 35.39 -14.90 -6.74
C ASP A 151 34.51 -13.63 -6.84
N ASP A 152 33.51 -13.63 -7.72
CA ASP A 152 32.52 -12.55 -7.85
C ASP A 152 31.17 -13.09 -8.35
N ALA A 153 30.24 -13.27 -7.42
CA ALA A 153 28.91 -13.80 -7.70
C ALA A 153 28.10 -12.92 -8.66
N LEU A 154 28.46 -11.63 -8.83
CA LEU A 154 27.80 -10.74 -9.79
C LEU A 154 27.93 -11.28 -11.23
N ARG A 155 28.98 -12.04 -11.51
CA ARG A 155 29.20 -12.67 -12.83
C ARG A 155 28.08 -13.62 -13.23
N ILE A 156 27.32 -14.19 -12.28
CA ILE A 156 26.12 -14.98 -12.57
C ILE A 156 25.06 -14.10 -13.25
N LEU A 157 24.75 -12.93 -12.66
CA LEU A 157 23.79 -11.98 -13.23
C LEU A 157 24.28 -11.42 -14.57
N ARG A 158 25.59 -11.15 -14.69
CA ARG A 158 26.21 -10.71 -15.94
C ARG A 158 26.10 -11.76 -17.05
N ALA A 159 26.23 -13.05 -16.74
CA ALA A 159 26.04 -14.12 -17.72
C ALA A 159 24.61 -14.08 -18.29
N CYS A 160 23.61 -13.93 -17.42
CA CYS A 160 22.21 -13.80 -17.82
C CYS A 160 21.95 -12.52 -18.64
N TYR A 161 22.58 -11.40 -18.26
CA TYR A 161 22.55 -10.16 -19.05
C TYR A 161 23.17 -10.36 -20.44
N PHE A 162 24.35 -10.96 -20.56
CA PHE A 162 24.97 -11.20 -21.88
C PHE A 162 24.16 -12.15 -22.74
N ALA A 163 23.53 -13.17 -22.15
CA ALA A 163 22.61 -14.05 -22.87
C ALA A 163 21.43 -13.25 -23.45
N ALA A 164 20.90 -12.29 -22.69
CA ALA A 164 19.83 -11.39 -23.14
C ALA A 164 20.29 -10.32 -24.15
N LYS A 165 21.52 -9.80 -24.02
CA LYS A 165 22.08 -8.77 -24.91
C LYS A 165 22.41 -9.37 -26.28
N LEU A 166 23.12 -10.49 -26.30
CA LEU A 166 23.74 -11.06 -27.50
C LEU A 166 22.93 -12.18 -28.13
N ASN A 167 21.87 -12.66 -27.46
CA ASN A 167 21.13 -13.87 -27.82
C ASN A 167 21.98 -15.15 -27.82
N PHE A 168 23.00 -15.21 -26.96
CA PHE A 168 23.91 -16.36 -26.86
C PHE A 168 23.41 -17.36 -25.83
N ASP A 169 23.85 -18.61 -25.95
CA ASP A 169 23.58 -19.67 -24.97
C ASP A 169 24.71 -19.77 -23.96
N ILE A 170 24.38 -20.01 -22.69
CA ILE A 170 25.39 -20.26 -21.65
C ILE A 170 25.84 -21.73 -21.75
N GLU A 171 27.15 -21.95 -21.82
CA GLU A 171 27.75 -23.29 -21.87
C GLU A 171 27.30 -24.14 -20.66
N PRO A 172 26.98 -25.45 -20.84
CA PRO A 172 26.49 -26.31 -19.75
C PRO A 172 27.39 -26.34 -18.50
N GLN A 173 28.71 -26.40 -18.66
CA GLN A 173 29.64 -26.39 -17.51
C GLN A 173 29.66 -25.03 -16.82
N THR A 174 29.61 -23.94 -17.59
CA THR A 174 29.46 -22.59 -17.06
C THR A 174 28.14 -22.44 -16.27
N LEU A 175 27.02 -22.91 -16.81
CA LEU A 175 25.73 -22.90 -16.11
C LEU A 175 25.76 -23.73 -14.83
N LYS A 176 26.43 -24.90 -14.84
CA LYS A 176 26.61 -25.71 -13.64
C LYS A 176 27.41 -24.96 -12.57
N GLY A 177 28.49 -24.27 -12.96
CA GLY A 177 29.24 -23.38 -12.06
C GLY A 177 28.38 -22.27 -11.47
N MET A 178 27.48 -21.67 -12.26
CA MET A 178 26.53 -20.66 -11.77
C MET A 178 25.58 -21.24 -10.71
N GLN A 179 25.04 -22.44 -10.95
CA GLN A 179 24.16 -23.12 -10.00
C GLN A 179 24.87 -23.40 -8.67
N ASP A 180 26.09 -23.92 -8.74
CA ASP A 180 26.88 -24.30 -7.56
C ASP A 180 27.32 -23.08 -6.73
N ALA A 181 27.53 -21.92 -7.38
CA ALA A 181 27.89 -20.66 -6.74
C ALA A 181 26.69 -19.74 -6.41
N SER A 182 25.47 -20.10 -6.80
CA SER A 182 24.27 -19.24 -6.70
C SER A 182 24.03 -18.68 -5.30
N LYS A 183 24.31 -19.46 -4.25
CA LYS A 183 24.19 -19.06 -2.83
C LYS A 183 24.94 -17.77 -2.49
N TYR A 184 26.04 -17.48 -3.19
CA TYR A 184 26.89 -16.32 -2.92
C TYR A 184 26.27 -14.99 -3.39
N ILE A 185 25.19 -15.03 -4.17
CA ILE A 185 24.46 -13.82 -4.58
C ILE A 185 23.92 -13.06 -3.35
N SER A 186 23.64 -13.75 -2.25
CA SER A 186 23.21 -13.13 -0.99
C SER A 186 24.25 -12.18 -0.36
N PHE A 187 25.53 -12.28 -0.74
CA PHE A 187 26.59 -11.38 -0.28
C PHE A 187 26.72 -10.11 -1.11
N LEU A 188 26.06 -10.04 -2.28
CA LEU A 188 26.09 -8.87 -3.15
C LEU A 188 25.20 -7.75 -2.59
N SER A 189 25.64 -6.51 -2.79
CA SER A 189 24.83 -5.33 -2.52
C SER A 189 23.59 -5.30 -3.42
N THR A 190 22.45 -4.89 -2.86
CA THR A 190 21.19 -4.72 -3.61
C THR A 190 21.34 -3.86 -4.86
N GLU A 191 22.12 -2.78 -4.80
CA GLU A 191 22.31 -1.83 -5.90
C GLU A 191 22.92 -2.51 -7.13
N ARG A 192 24.01 -3.29 -6.94
CA ARG A 192 24.68 -4.03 -8.02
C ARG A 192 23.77 -5.09 -8.64
N ILE A 193 22.96 -5.78 -7.82
CA ILE A 193 21.98 -6.76 -8.32
C ILE A 193 20.96 -6.06 -9.22
N LEU A 194 20.38 -4.95 -8.74
CA LEU A 194 19.36 -4.20 -9.46
C LEU A 194 19.90 -3.58 -10.76
N GLU A 195 21.14 -3.11 -10.77
CA GLU A 195 21.78 -2.58 -11.96
C GLU A 195 21.90 -3.64 -13.07
N GLU A 196 22.40 -4.83 -12.73
CA GLU A 196 22.54 -5.93 -13.70
C GLU A 196 21.18 -6.48 -14.17
N ILE A 197 20.20 -6.60 -13.28
CA ILE A 197 18.83 -6.99 -13.67
C ILE A 197 18.21 -5.92 -14.58
N SER A 198 18.45 -4.63 -14.33
CA SER A 198 17.94 -3.54 -15.18
C SER A 198 18.53 -3.62 -16.60
N LYS A 199 19.83 -3.88 -16.73
CA LYS A 199 20.49 -4.13 -18.02
C LYS A 199 19.90 -5.35 -18.74
N LEU A 200 19.67 -6.44 -18.01
CA LEU A 200 19.04 -7.65 -18.53
C LEU A 200 17.64 -7.36 -19.08
N LEU A 201 16.77 -6.72 -18.29
CA LEU A 201 15.39 -6.39 -18.69
C LEU A 201 15.36 -5.45 -19.89
N SER A 202 16.31 -4.51 -19.97
CA SER A 202 16.44 -3.55 -21.08
C SER A 202 16.96 -4.18 -22.38
N SER A 203 17.48 -5.41 -22.34
CA SER A 203 18.03 -6.11 -23.51
C SER A 203 16.94 -6.74 -24.38
N ALA A 204 17.16 -6.81 -25.70
CA ALA A 204 16.17 -7.31 -26.67
C ALA A 204 15.69 -8.74 -26.36
N TYR A 205 16.59 -9.62 -25.92
CA TYR A 205 16.30 -11.02 -25.60
C TYR A 205 16.16 -11.25 -24.08
N TYR A 206 15.60 -10.28 -23.35
CA TYR A 206 15.43 -10.34 -21.89
C TYR A 206 14.80 -11.65 -21.39
N LYS A 207 13.83 -12.21 -22.11
CA LYS A 207 13.16 -13.48 -21.73
C LYS A 207 14.17 -14.62 -21.61
N LYS A 208 15.11 -14.72 -22.56
CA LYS A 208 16.21 -15.71 -22.53
C LYS A 208 17.10 -15.50 -21.31
N GLY A 209 17.45 -14.25 -21.01
CA GLY A 209 18.22 -13.92 -19.79
C GLY A 209 17.49 -14.29 -18.50
N LEU A 210 16.18 -14.01 -18.42
CA LEU A 210 15.33 -14.36 -17.28
C LEU A 210 15.19 -15.88 -17.11
N GLU A 211 15.08 -16.63 -18.20
CA GLU A 211 15.10 -18.10 -18.17
C GLU A 211 16.42 -18.65 -17.65
N TYR A 212 17.56 -18.07 -18.06
CA TYR A 212 18.86 -18.45 -17.50
C TYR A 212 19.00 -18.06 -16.03
N LEU A 213 18.42 -16.94 -15.62
CA LEU A 213 18.38 -16.54 -14.21
C LEU A 213 17.64 -17.60 -13.38
N LYS A 214 16.52 -18.13 -13.89
CA LYS A 214 15.83 -19.28 -13.29
C LYS A 214 16.68 -20.55 -13.28
N LYS A 215 17.27 -20.92 -14.42
CA LYS A 215 18.11 -22.13 -14.54
C LYS A 215 19.36 -22.07 -13.64
N SER A 216 19.82 -20.88 -13.28
CA SER A 216 20.97 -20.67 -12.40
C SER A 216 20.64 -20.78 -10.90
N ASN A 217 19.38 -20.96 -10.52
CA ASN A 217 18.85 -20.88 -9.15
C ASN A 217 18.97 -19.49 -8.47
N ALA A 218 19.55 -18.50 -9.15
CA ALA A 218 19.69 -17.14 -8.65
C ALA A 218 18.33 -16.48 -8.38
N SER A 219 17.36 -16.64 -9.28
CA SER A 219 16.02 -16.04 -9.10
C SER A 219 15.31 -16.55 -7.86
N SER A 220 15.47 -17.83 -7.52
CA SER A 220 14.84 -18.44 -6.35
C SER A 220 15.38 -17.83 -5.05
N LEU A 221 16.71 -17.66 -4.97
CA LEU A 221 17.37 -17.00 -3.85
C LEU A 221 17.02 -15.52 -3.75
N LEU A 222 16.76 -14.88 -4.89
CA LEU A 222 16.31 -13.49 -4.98
C LEU A 222 14.79 -13.34 -4.84
N GLY A 223 14.02 -14.42 -4.60
CA GLY A 223 12.57 -14.32 -4.47
C GLY A 223 11.87 -13.75 -5.71
N LEU A 224 12.33 -14.13 -6.91
CA LEU A 224 11.83 -13.60 -8.19
C LEU A 224 11.15 -14.66 -9.07
N ASP A 225 11.05 -15.92 -8.64
CA ASP A 225 10.62 -17.03 -9.50
C ASP A 225 9.20 -16.84 -10.05
N SER A 226 8.23 -16.48 -9.21
CA SER A 226 6.85 -16.26 -9.67
C SER A 226 6.76 -15.00 -10.51
N ALA A 227 7.43 -13.93 -10.09
CA ALA A 227 7.47 -12.68 -10.83
C ALA A 227 8.02 -12.88 -12.26
N ILE A 228 9.18 -13.54 -12.39
CA ILE A 228 9.79 -13.85 -13.68
C ILE A 228 8.88 -14.71 -14.54
N SER A 229 8.18 -15.68 -13.94
CA SER A 229 7.26 -16.55 -14.69
C SER A 229 6.12 -15.76 -15.33
N CYS A 230 5.58 -14.74 -14.64
CA CYS A 230 4.61 -13.80 -15.23
C CYS A 230 5.21 -12.99 -16.39
N LEU A 231 6.45 -12.49 -16.23
CA LEU A 231 7.10 -11.65 -17.23
C LEU A 231 7.46 -12.39 -18.52
N VAL A 232 7.95 -13.63 -18.41
CA VAL A 232 8.35 -14.45 -19.57
C VAL A 232 7.13 -14.82 -20.42
N ASN A 233 6.01 -15.13 -19.78
CA ASN A 233 4.76 -15.51 -20.45
C ASN A 233 3.97 -14.32 -21.04
N SER A 234 4.37 -13.09 -20.72
CA SER A 234 3.69 -11.88 -21.16
C SER A 234 4.18 -11.38 -22.52
N SER A 235 3.29 -10.73 -23.29
CA SER A 235 3.64 -9.98 -24.49
C SER A 235 4.12 -8.55 -24.17
N PHE A 236 3.90 -8.07 -22.95
CA PHE A 236 4.27 -6.72 -22.52
C PHE A 236 5.75 -6.66 -22.11
N ARG A 237 6.43 -5.56 -22.43
CA ARG A 237 7.83 -5.36 -22.07
C ARG A 237 7.95 -4.88 -20.62
N PRO A 238 8.60 -5.65 -19.72
CA PRO A 238 8.78 -5.23 -18.34
C PRO A 238 9.93 -4.24 -18.19
N ASN A 239 9.84 -3.42 -17.15
CA ASN A 239 10.96 -2.70 -16.56
C ASN A 239 11.30 -3.26 -15.18
N LEU A 240 12.27 -2.66 -14.50
CA LEU A 240 12.69 -3.10 -13.17
C LEU A 240 11.56 -2.98 -12.14
N ASP A 241 10.82 -1.86 -12.11
CA ASP A 241 9.75 -1.64 -11.13
C ASP A 241 8.60 -2.66 -11.29
N ASP A 242 8.29 -3.10 -12.51
CA ASP A 242 7.32 -4.16 -12.77
C ASP A 242 7.73 -5.48 -12.09
N LEU A 243 9.00 -5.89 -12.26
CA LEU A 243 9.55 -7.09 -11.65
C LEU A 243 9.48 -7.00 -10.11
N LEU A 244 9.88 -5.86 -9.55
CA LEU A 244 9.93 -5.67 -8.09
C LEU A 244 8.55 -5.61 -7.45
N LEU A 245 7.58 -4.98 -8.12
CA LEU A 245 6.20 -4.95 -7.69
C LEU A 245 5.58 -6.36 -7.72
N LEU A 246 5.82 -7.15 -8.78
CA LEU A 246 5.35 -8.53 -8.87
C LEU A 246 5.99 -9.41 -7.79
N ALA A 247 7.29 -9.28 -7.54
CA ALA A 247 7.96 -10.00 -6.45
C ALA A 247 7.34 -9.64 -5.09
N SER A 248 7.02 -8.36 -4.88
CA SER A 248 6.32 -7.88 -3.68
C SER A 248 4.90 -8.45 -3.57
N TYR A 249 4.19 -8.60 -4.69
CA TYR A 249 2.84 -9.18 -4.76
C TYR A 249 2.83 -10.65 -4.32
N PHE A 250 3.80 -11.45 -4.80
CA PHE A 250 3.92 -12.86 -4.43
C PHE A 250 4.55 -13.09 -3.04
N LYS A 251 5.09 -12.04 -2.42
CA LYS A 251 5.74 -12.09 -1.09
C LYS A 251 6.91 -13.09 -1.03
N GLU A 252 7.67 -13.22 -2.12
CA GLU A 252 8.73 -14.23 -2.26
C GLU A 252 10.04 -13.89 -1.50
N GLY A 253 10.00 -12.96 -0.54
CA GLY A 253 10.99 -12.93 0.53
C GLY A 253 12.30 -12.21 0.26
N PHE A 254 12.50 -11.53 -0.88
CA PHE A 254 13.71 -10.73 -1.08
C PHE A 254 13.50 -9.25 -0.71
N ASN A 255 14.07 -8.87 0.44
CA ASN A 255 14.15 -7.49 0.90
C ASN A 255 15.22 -6.75 0.10
N LEU A 256 14.84 -6.24 -1.05
CA LEU A 256 15.60 -5.15 -1.66
C LEU A 256 15.54 -3.98 -0.68
N ASN A 257 16.69 -3.41 -0.32
CA ASN A 257 16.75 -2.16 0.42
C ASN A 257 16.22 -1.03 -0.48
N LEU A 258 14.89 -0.95 -0.59
CA LEU A 258 14.20 0.08 -1.34
C LEU A 258 14.24 1.39 -0.56
N THR A 259 14.36 2.49 -1.28
CA THR A 259 14.15 3.81 -0.68
C THR A 259 12.72 3.91 -0.14
N LYS A 260 12.50 4.70 0.91
CA LYS A 260 11.16 4.90 1.51
C LYS A 260 10.11 5.31 0.46
N ASN A 261 10.50 6.12 -0.53
CA ASN A 261 9.64 6.55 -1.61
C ASN A 261 9.19 5.38 -2.49
N LYS A 262 10.12 4.51 -2.93
CA LYS A 262 9.79 3.32 -3.73
C LYS A 262 8.94 2.33 -2.94
N ALA A 263 9.24 2.12 -1.66
CA ALA A 263 8.44 1.24 -0.81
C ALA A 263 6.99 1.73 -0.69
N ASN A 264 6.76 3.04 -0.54
CA ASN A 264 5.42 3.62 -0.49
C ASN A 264 4.68 3.54 -1.84
N LEU A 265 5.40 3.78 -2.95
CA LEU A 265 4.86 3.61 -4.31
C LEU A 265 4.35 2.18 -4.51
N TYR A 266 5.17 1.17 -4.19
CA TYR A 266 4.79 -0.23 -4.36
C TYR A 266 3.64 -0.63 -3.44
N LYS A 267 3.63 -0.15 -2.19
CA LYS A 267 2.53 -0.39 -1.25
C LYS A 267 1.18 0.05 -1.85
N LYS A 268 1.11 1.28 -2.35
CA LYS A 268 -0.10 1.82 -2.99
C LYS A 268 -0.46 1.07 -4.27
N ALA A 269 0.53 0.75 -5.11
CA ALA A 269 0.29 -0.03 -6.32
C ALA A 269 -0.27 -1.43 -6.01
N LEU A 270 0.19 -2.09 -4.94
CA LEU A 270 -0.35 -3.38 -4.47
C LEU A 270 -1.82 -3.29 -4.00
N GLU A 271 -2.21 -2.16 -3.41
CA GLU A 271 -3.62 -1.90 -3.05
C GLU A 271 -4.47 -1.76 -4.31
N LEU A 272 -3.96 -1.05 -5.33
CA LEU A 272 -4.64 -0.85 -6.61
C LEU A 272 -4.79 -2.12 -7.45
N ILE A 273 -3.86 -3.08 -7.37
CA ILE A 273 -3.95 -4.37 -8.09
C ILE A 273 -5.20 -5.18 -7.67
N LYS A 274 -5.76 -4.93 -6.48
CA LYS A 274 -6.94 -5.62 -5.96
C LYS A 274 -8.26 -5.07 -6.51
N ILE A 275 -8.23 -3.88 -7.10
CA ILE A 275 -9.41 -3.20 -7.62
C ILE A 275 -9.50 -3.52 -9.11
N ASP A 276 -10.65 -3.96 -9.61
CA ASP A 276 -10.77 -4.34 -11.03
C ASP A 276 -10.67 -3.12 -11.96
N TYR A 277 -11.40 -2.05 -11.66
CA TYR A 277 -11.49 -0.84 -12.47
C TYR A 277 -11.16 0.42 -11.66
N PHE A 278 -10.38 1.33 -12.24
CA PHE A 278 -10.07 2.63 -11.65
C PHE A 278 -11.13 3.66 -12.06
N ASP A 279 -12.01 4.00 -11.12
CA ASP A 279 -12.98 5.07 -11.28
C ASP A 279 -12.35 6.46 -11.06
N ASN A 280 -13.10 7.52 -11.36
CA ASN A 280 -12.61 8.90 -11.22
C ASN A 280 -12.12 9.23 -9.80
N TYR A 281 -12.68 8.62 -8.76
CA TYR A 281 -12.27 8.85 -7.38
C TYR A 281 -10.91 8.20 -7.08
N ILE A 282 -10.67 6.98 -7.59
CA ILE A 282 -9.37 6.33 -7.53
C ILE A 282 -8.34 7.14 -8.33
N LEU A 283 -8.70 7.59 -9.54
CA LEU A 283 -7.82 8.42 -10.35
C LEU A 283 -7.47 9.74 -9.66
N TYR A 284 -8.35 10.31 -8.85
CA TYR A 284 -8.09 11.49 -8.03
C TYR A 284 -7.14 11.19 -6.85
N CYS A 285 -7.37 10.09 -6.13
CA CYS A 285 -6.64 9.76 -4.90
C CYS A 285 -5.18 9.36 -5.13
N TYR A 286 -4.85 8.78 -6.28
CA TYR A 286 -3.54 8.18 -6.55
C TYR A 286 -2.77 8.95 -7.63
N SER A 287 -1.44 8.94 -7.54
CA SER A 287 -0.58 9.53 -8.57
C SER A 287 -0.69 8.76 -9.89
N ILE A 288 -0.35 9.40 -11.02
CA ILE A 288 -0.35 8.70 -12.31
C ILE A 288 0.66 7.54 -12.32
N GLU A 289 1.80 7.72 -11.66
CA GLU A 289 2.84 6.68 -11.52
C GLU A 289 2.31 5.45 -10.77
N GLU A 290 1.60 5.66 -9.65
CA GLU A 290 0.96 4.59 -8.86
C GLU A 290 -0.06 3.81 -9.69
N LEU A 291 -0.89 4.51 -10.46
CA LEU A 291 -1.94 3.93 -11.30
C LEU A 291 -1.36 3.13 -12.46
N LEU A 292 -0.39 3.69 -13.20
CA LEU A 292 0.20 3.02 -14.36
C LEU A 292 0.99 1.79 -13.96
N LEU A 293 1.75 1.88 -12.86
CA LEU A 293 2.51 0.74 -12.35
C LEU A 293 1.57 -0.41 -11.93
N ALA A 294 0.49 -0.11 -11.21
CA ALA A 294 -0.51 -1.11 -10.84
C ALA A 294 -1.22 -1.69 -12.07
N ASN A 295 -1.62 -0.84 -13.02
CA ASN A 295 -2.32 -1.26 -14.25
C ASN A 295 -1.46 -2.22 -15.09
N LYS A 296 -0.16 -1.92 -15.23
CA LYS A 296 0.77 -2.78 -15.95
C LYS A 296 1.03 -4.09 -15.20
N ALA A 297 1.13 -4.07 -13.88
CA ALA A 297 1.20 -5.29 -13.08
C ALA A 297 -0.05 -6.18 -13.26
N LYS A 298 -1.25 -5.59 -13.37
CA LYS A 298 -2.47 -6.35 -13.69
C LYS A 298 -2.38 -7.06 -15.04
N GLN A 299 -1.78 -6.44 -16.06
CA GLN A 299 -1.53 -7.09 -17.36
C GLN A 299 -0.65 -8.33 -17.22
N PHE A 300 0.44 -8.26 -16.45
CA PHE A 300 1.32 -9.42 -16.20
C PHE A 300 0.63 -10.52 -15.39
N LEU A 301 -0.36 -10.17 -14.55
CA LEU A 301 -1.14 -11.09 -13.73
C LEU A 301 -2.40 -11.62 -14.44
N ASN A 302 -2.63 -11.27 -15.71
CA ASN A 302 -3.87 -11.58 -16.45
C ASN A 302 -5.14 -11.11 -15.73
N LYS A 303 -5.08 -9.94 -15.08
CA LYS A 303 -6.21 -9.29 -14.40
C LYS A 303 -6.82 -8.20 -15.28
N PRO A 304 -8.09 -7.79 -15.03
CA PRO A 304 -8.70 -6.66 -15.73
C PRO A 304 -7.81 -5.40 -15.66
N SER A 305 -7.44 -4.85 -16.81
CA SER A 305 -6.61 -3.64 -16.92
C SER A 305 -7.22 -2.67 -17.92
N GLN A 306 -6.86 -1.40 -17.81
CA GLN A 306 -7.34 -0.32 -18.67
C GLN A 306 -6.24 0.13 -19.64
N LEU A 307 -6.61 0.81 -20.72
CA LEU A 307 -5.61 1.38 -21.63
C LEU A 307 -4.87 2.54 -20.96
N GLU A 308 -3.55 2.60 -21.17
CA GLU A 308 -2.70 3.61 -20.54
C GLU A 308 -3.05 5.02 -21.02
N GLU A 309 -3.34 5.21 -22.32
CA GLU A 309 -3.76 6.50 -22.85
C GLU A 309 -5.08 6.96 -22.24
N GLU A 310 -6.03 6.04 -22.07
CA GLU A 310 -7.34 6.35 -21.47
C GLU A 310 -7.19 6.78 -20.00
N LEU A 311 -6.37 6.07 -19.21
CA LEU A 311 -6.13 6.44 -17.81
C LEU A 311 -5.53 7.85 -17.70
N LYS A 312 -4.57 8.20 -18.57
CA LYS A 312 -3.97 9.55 -18.60
C LYS A 312 -5.01 10.59 -18.98
N ALA A 313 -5.78 10.34 -20.05
CA ALA A 313 -6.81 11.27 -20.52
C ALA A 313 -7.91 11.52 -19.48
N ILE A 314 -8.44 10.45 -18.85
CA ILE A 314 -9.47 10.59 -17.81
C ILE A 314 -8.90 11.35 -16.60
N LYS A 315 -7.65 11.07 -16.19
CA LYS A 315 -7.01 11.76 -15.07
C LYS A 315 -6.84 13.27 -15.34
N GLU A 316 -6.50 13.63 -16.58
CA GLU A 316 -6.38 15.03 -16.98
C GLU A 316 -7.73 15.75 -17.07
N ALA A 317 -8.77 15.02 -17.45
CA ALA A 317 -10.14 15.50 -17.62
C ALA A 317 -11.00 15.42 -16.33
N LEU A 318 -10.41 15.05 -15.18
CA LEU A 318 -11.16 14.98 -13.92
C LEU A 318 -11.84 16.33 -13.61
N PRO A 319 -13.11 16.33 -13.16
CA PRO A 319 -13.83 17.56 -12.81
C PRO A 319 -13.13 18.43 -11.75
N ILE A 320 -12.34 17.79 -10.87
CA ILE A 320 -11.47 18.41 -9.88
C ILE A 320 -10.16 17.62 -9.81
N LYS A 321 -9.02 18.30 -9.67
CA LYS A 321 -7.68 17.70 -9.54
C LYS A 321 -7.14 17.79 -8.12
N SER A 322 -7.68 18.72 -7.34
CA SER A 322 -7.41 18.85 -5.92
C SER A 322 -8.63 19.44 -5.21
N ARG A 323 -8.63 19.36 -3.87
CA ARG A 323 -9.65 19.99 -3.02
C ARG A 323 -9.80 21.50 -3.26
N LYS A 324 -8.74 22.16 -3.75
CA LYS A 324 -8.75 23.60 -4.06
C LYS A 324 -9.62 23.92 -5.28
N ASP A 325 -9.91 22.94 -6.11
CA ASP A 325 -10.70 23.11 -7.33
C ASP A 325 -12.21 23.03 -7.05
N LEU A 326 -12.62 22.69 -5.83
CA LEU A 326 -14.01 22.75 -5.42
C LEU A 326 -14.55 24.17 -5.56
N ALA A 327 -15.70 24.32 -6.20
CA ALA A 327 -16.35 25.63 -6.41
C ALA A 327 -16.92 26.27 -5.13
N ILE A 328 -16.72 25.64 -3.97
CA ILE A 328 -17.11 26.15 -2.65
C ILE A 328 -15.93 26.05 -1.69
N ASN A 329 -15.73 27.06 -0.86
CA ASN A 329 -14.71 27.04 0.20
C ASN A 329 -15.33 26.77 1.60
N ILE A 330 -14.47 26.48 2.58
CA ILE A 330 -14.91 26.15 3.95
C ILE A 330 -15.74 27.27 4.60
N LYS A 331 -15.38 28.54 4.38
CA LYS A 331 -16.12 29.67 4.95
C LYS A 331 -17.53 29.75 4.39
N GLU A 332 -17.66 29.57 3.08
CA GLU A 332 -18.96 29.55 2.40
C GLU A 332 -19.83 28.36 2.83
N VAL A 333 -19.23 27.18 3.06
CA VAL A 333 -19.94 26.02 3.62
C VAL A 333 -20.51 26.33 5.01
N ILE A 334 -19.71 26.96 5.88
CA ILE A 334 -20.13 27.38 7.22
C ILE A 334 -21.26 28.42 7.14
N GLU A 335 -21.12 29.43 6.29
CA GLU A 335 -22.14 30.47 6.08
C GLU A 335 -23.47 29.89 5.55
N VAL A 336 -23.40 28.96 4.59
CA VAL A 336 -24.58 28.34 3.95
C VAL A 336 -25.36 27.47 4.93
N LEU A 337 -24.67 26.80 5.84
CA LEU A 337 -25.26 25.91 6.84
C LEU A 337 -25.56 26.60 8.17
N ASN A 338 -24.99 27.79 8.39
CA ASN A 338 -25.04 28.51 9.66
C ASN A 338 -24.58 27.63 10.85
N LEU A 339 -23.49 26.88 10.65
CA LEU A 339 -22.91 25.96 11.64
C LEU A 339 -21.49 26.35 11.98
N GLU A 340 -21.10 26.21 13.25
CA GLU A 340 -19.70 26.41 13.66
C GLU A 340 -18.75 25.38 13.04
N GLN A 341 -17.49 25.78 12.89
CA GLN A 341 -16.44 24.95 12.31
C GLN A 341 -16.22 23.68 13.13
N GLY A 342 -16.25 22.51 12.48
CA GLY A 342 -16.03 21.23 13.15
C GLY A 342 -15.53 20.10 12.23
N PRO A 343 -15.28 18.90 12.78
CA PRO A 343 -14.75 17.75 12.04
C PRO A 343 -15.62 17.30 10.86
N TRP A 344 -16.94 17.56 10.94
CA TRP A 344 -17.94 17.27 9.91
C TRP A 344 -17.61 17.92 8.55
N ILE A 345 -16.88 19.05 8.55
CA ILE A 345 -16.50 19.75 7.31
C ILE A 345 -15.62 18.85 6.44
N ASN A 346 -14.67 18.12 7.03
CA ASN A 346 -13.78 17.26 6.26
C ASN A 346 -14.56 16.10 5.60
N GLU A 347 -15.52 15.53 6.32
CA GLU A 347 -16.38 14.45 5.81
C GLU A 347 -17.29 14.94 4.68
N LEU A 348 -17.89 16.12 4.85
CA LEU A 348 -18.68 16.76 3.81
C LEU A 348 -17.84 17.02 2.56
N LEU A 349 -16.63 17.56 2.72
CA LEU A 349 -15.73 17.81 1.59
C LEU A 349 -15.38 16.51 0.87
N ILE A 350 -15.11 15.42 1.59
CA ILE A 350 -14.88 14.09 0.98
C ILE A 350 -16.13 13.60 0.23
N LYS A 351 -17.33 13.81 0.79
CA LYS A 351 -18.60 13.44 0.14
C LYS A 351 -18.80 14.24 -1.16
N LEU A 352 -18.55 15.55 -1.13
CA LEU A 352 -18.62 16.41 -2.30
C LEU A 352 -17.60 16.01 -3.37
N GLU A 353 -16.34 15.77 -2.98
CA GLU A 353 -15.29 15.29 -3.87
C GLU A 353 -15.76 14.01 -4.60
N LYS A 354 -16.28 13.02 -3.86
CA LYS A 354 -16.79 11.77 -4.44
C LYS A 354 -17.94 11.97 -5.41
N GLU A 355 -18.98 12.71 -5.02
CA GLU A 355 -20.17 12.91 -5.85
C GLU A 355 -19.83 13.71 -7.14
N ILE A 356 -18.91 14.67 -7.05
CA ILE A 356 -18.40 15.40 -8.21
C ILE A 356 -17.59 14.49 -9.12
N LEU A 357 -16.64 13.73 -8.56
CA LEU A 357 -15.79 12.85 -9.34
C LEU A 357 -16.59 11.72 -10.01
N LEU A 358 -17.64 11.21 -9.37
CA LEU A 358 -18.55 10.23 -9.94
C LEU A 358 -19.57 10.83 -10.93
N ASN A 359 -19.42 12.11 -11.31
CA ASN A 359 -20.31 12.85 -12.21
C ASN A 359 -21.79 12.89 -11.76
N LYS A 360 -22.05 12.69 -10.46
CA LYS A 360 -23.39 12.80 -9.86
C LYS A 360 -23.73 14.23 -9.47
N LEU A 361 -22.70 15.04 -9.19
CA LEU A 361 -22.81 16.45 -8.82
C LEU A 361 -21.94 17.32 -9.73
N LYS A 362 -22.49 18.40 -10.28
CA LYS A 362 -21.67 19.38 -11.00
C LYS A 362 -20.86 20.21 -10.03
N ASN A 363 -19.59 20.49 -10.35
CA ASN A 363 -18.72 21.37 -9.55
C ASN A 363 -19.07 22.86 -9.77
N GLU A 364 -20.30 23.23 -9.41
CA GLU A 364 -20.84 24.57 -9.54
C GLU A 364 -21.40 25.00 -8.18
N LYS A 365 -21.09 26.23 -7.76
CA LYS A 365 -21.43 26.72 -6.42
C LYS A 365 -22.90 26.53 -6.05
N ASN A 366 -23.83 26.93 -6.93
CA ASN A 366 -25.27 26.81 -6.66
C ASN A 366 -25.74 25.36 -6.54
N THR A 367 -25.21 24.48 -7.38
CA THR A 367 -25.54 23.05 -7.39
C THR A 367 -25.02 22.36 -6.14
N ILE A 368 -23.79 22.69 -5.73
CA ILE A 368 -23.19 22.22 -4.47
C ILE A 368 -23.98 22.73 -3.26
N ILE A 369 -24.35 24.01 -3.21
CA ILE A 369 -25.16 24.58 -2.12
C ILE A 369 -26.50 23.86 -2.01
N LYS A 370 -27.16 23.60 -3.15
CA LYS A 370 -28.42 22.85 -3.18
C LYS A 370 -28.23 21.44 -2.63
N PHE A 371 -27.20 20.72 -3.08
CA PHE A 371 -26.86 19.38 -2.59
C PHE A 371 -26.51 19.37 -1.09
N ILE A 372 -25.78 20.37 -0.61
CA ILE A 372 -25.46 20.52 0.81
C ILE A 372 -26.74 20.72 1.63
N LYS A 373 -27.63 21.63 1.19
CA LYS A 373 -28.90 21.88 1.87
C LYS A 373 -29.79 20.64 1.87
N GLU A 374 -29.99 20.00 0.72
CA GLU A 374 -30.85 18.81 0.59
C GLU A 374 -30.25 17.59 1.29
N GLY A 375 -28.94 17.36 1.17
CA GLY A 375 -28.23 16.20 1.70
C GLY A 375 -27.87 16.29 3.18
N ILE A 376 -27.63 17.48 3.73
CA ILE A 376 -27.42 17.66 5.19
C ILE A 376 -28.75 17.84 5.90
N MET A 377 -29.78 18.43 5.28
CA MET A 377 -31.13 18.41 5.87
C MET A 377 -31.74 17.01 5.88
N SER A 378 -31.26 16.08 5.03
CA SER A 378 -31.64 14.66 5.08
C SER A 378 -30.74 13.81 6.01
N ASP A 379 -29.46 14.15 6.16
CA ASP A 379 -28.49 13.38 6.98
C ASP A 379 -28.30 13.92 8.41
N ILE A 380 -28.78 15.13 8.73
CA ILE A 380 -29.03 15.53 10.12
C ILE A 380 -30.38 14.91 10.50
N GLU A 381 -30.34 13.78 11.21
CA GLU A 381 -31.48 13.40 12.03
C GLU A 381 -31.69 14.53 13.04
N ASN A 382 -32.62 15.44 12.74
CA ASN A 382 -33.05 16.48 13.66
C ASN A 382 -33.81 15.81 14.79
N TYR A 383 -33.10 15.45 15.86
CA TYR A 383 -33.73 14.87 17.01
C TYR A 383 -34.39 15.98 17.82
N THR A 384 -35.70 15.90 17.95
CA THR A 384 -36.43 16.70 18.93
C THR A 384 -36.52 15.88 20.21
N TYR A 385 -35.70 16.22 21.20
CA TYR A 385 -35.76 15.62 22.52
C TYR A 385 -36.59 16.49 23.46
N TYR A 386 -37.24 15.85 24.43
CA TYR A 386 -37.81 16.53 25.58
C TYR A 386 -37.08 16.03 26.82
N GLY A 387 -36.55 16.94 27.62
CA GLY A 387 -35.72 16.53 28.75
C GLY A 387 -35.59 17.58 29.84
N LYS A 388 -35.26 17.10 31.04
CA LYS A 388 -35.05 17.93 32.22
C LYS A 388 -33.59 18.35 32.31
N ILE A 389 -33.34 19.65 32.46
CA ILE A 389 -31.98 20.14 32.68
C ILE A 389 -31.57 19.84 34.13
N LYS A 390 -30.56 18.99 34.31
CA LYS A 390 -30.07 18.52 35.62
C LYS A 390 -28.84 19.31 36.09
N GLY A 391 -28.07 19.85 35.15
CA GLY A 391 -26.91 20.67 35.41
C GLY A 391 -26.51 21.49 34.20
N ILE A 392 -25.90 22.64 34.44
CA ILE A 392 -25.36 23.53 33.41
C ILE A 392 -23.93 23.84 33.82
N ASN A 393 -22.96 23.49 32.97
CA ASN A 393 -21.55 23.80 33.18
C ASN A 393 -21.06 24.68 32.03
N THR A 394 -20.45 25.83 32.35
CA THR A 394 -19.93 26.77 31.35
C THR A 394 -18.40 26.69 31.28
N SER A 395 -17.86 26.57 30.07
CA SER A 395 -16.41 26.58 29.80
C SER A 395 -16.15 27.12 28.39
N ASP A 396 -15.17 28.01 28.22
CA ASP A 396 -14.74 28.57 26.93
C ASP A 396 -15.89 29.12 26.04
N GLY A 397 -16.82 29.88 26.64
CA GLY A 397 -17.92 30.52 25.90
C GLY A 397 -19.06 29.59 25.45
N MET A 398 -19.03 28.31 25.87
CA MET A 398 -20.10 27.34 25.66
C MET A 398 -20.68 26.83 26.98
N GLN A 399 -21.98 26.56 26.99
CA GLN A 399 -22.72 25.87 28.04
C GLN A 399 -22.93 24.40 27.66
N ASN A 400 -22.55 23.51 28.56
CA ASN A 400 -22.90 22.08 28.51
C ASN A 400 -24.12 21.84 29.40
N LEU A 401 -25.24 21.49 28.78
CA LEU A 401 -26.47 21.11 29.43
C LEU A 401 -26.46 19.59 29.65
N LEU A 402 -26.52 19.17 30.90
CA LEU A 402 -26.82 17.78 31.25
C LEU A 402 -28.34 17.61 31.22
N VAL A 403 -28.85 16.88 30.22
CA VAL A 403 -30.28 16.70 29.99
C VAL A 403 -30.66 15.27 30.29
N THR A 404 -31.58 15.07 31.24
CA THR A 404 -32.20 13.76 31.47
C THR A 404 -33.41 13.62 30.57
N LEU A 405 -33.39 12.63 29.68
CA LEU A 405 -34.47 12.30 28.77
C LEU A 405 -35.58 11.50 29.46
N GLY A 406 -36.71 11.33 28.78
CA GLY A 406 -37.86 10.59 29.28
C GLY A 406 -37.53 9.14 29.68
N ASP A 407 -36.63 8.49 28.95
CA ASP A 407 -36.15 7.13 29.23
C ASP A 407 -35.17 7.03 30.43
N GLY A 408 -34.89 8.15 31.10
CA GLY A 408 -33.97 8.24 32.23
C GLY A 408 -32.48 8.30 31.84
N SER A 409 -32.16 8.32 30.54
CA SER A 409 -30.80 8.50 30.06
C SER A 409 -30.36 9.96 30.15
N ASP A 410 -29.08 10.17 30.47
CA ASP A 410 -28.47 11.49 30.51
C ASP A 410 -27.71 11.73 29.20
N ILE A 411 -28.08 12.79 28.46
CA ILE A 411 -27.33 13.27 27.30
C ILE A 411 -26.65 14.60 27.62
N ASN A 412 -25.48 14.82 27.01
CA ASN A 412 -24.81 16.11 27.05
C ASN A 412 -25.13 16.89 25.79
N VAL A 413 -25.77 18.05 25.96
CA VAL A 413 -26.13 18.95 24.88
C VAL A 413 -25.32 20.24 25.02
N LYS A 414 -24.58 20.60 23.98
CA LYS A 414 -23.80 21.84 23.92
C LYS A 414 -24.64 22.98 23.34
N THR A 415 -24.54 24.16 23.93
CA THR A 415 -25.18 25.39 23.44
C THR A 415 -24.29 26.61 23.74
N GLU A 416 -24.46 27.73 23.02
CA GLU A 416 -23.71 28.96 23.28
C GLU A 416 -24.11 29.62 24.62
N ASP A 417 -23.17 30.33 25.26
CA ASP A 417 -23.33 30.99 26.58
C ASP A 417 -24.32 32.19 26.60
N LYS A 418 -25.02 32.45 25.50
CA LYS A 418 -26.04 33.51 25.39
C LYS A 418 -27.45 33.06 25.77
N ASN A 419 -27.69 31.76 25.97
CA ASN A 419 -29.00 31.21 26.37
C ASN A 419 -29.24 31.26 27.89
N LYS A 420 -29.25 32.47 28.47
CA LYS A 420 -29.41 32.70 29.93
C LYS A 420 -30.78 32.30 30.51
N ASP A 421 -31.75 31.94 29.67
CA ASP A 421 -33.11 31.58 30.08
C ASP A 421 -33.31 30.08 30.37
N ILE A 422 -32.29 29.25 30.11
CA ILE A 422 -32.32 27.82 30.43
C ILE A 422 -31.98 27.63 31.91
N LYS A 423 -32.90 27.02 32.67
CA LYS A 423 -32.76 26.83 34.11
C LYS A 423 -32.73 25.34 34.47
N VAL A 424 -31.86 24.99 35.42
CA VAL A 424 -31.84 23.65 36.03
C VAL A 424 -33.19 23.40 36.71
N GLY A 425 -33.70 22.17 36.57
CA GLY A 425 -34.96 21.72 37.17
C GLY A 425 -36.17 21.79 36.23
N TYR A 426 -36.07 22.44 35.08
CA TYR A 426 -37.17 22.62 34.13
C TYR A 426 -37.10 21.66 32.94
N ILE A 427 -38.26 21.39 32.33
CA ILE A 427 -38.39 20.53 31.15
C ILE A 427 -38.46 21.40 29.89
N TYR A 428 -37.63 21.05 28.91
CA TYR A 428 -37.56 21.74 27.62
C TYR A 428 -37.76 20.76 26.48
N LYS A 429 -38.41 21.25 25.42
CA LYS A 429 -38.31 20.71 24.07
C LYS A 429 -37.01 21.25 23.49
N LEU A 430 -36.10 20.37 23.08
CA LEU A 430 -34.76 20.65 22.58
C LEU A 430 -34.63 20.04 21.19
N LYS A 431 -34.38 20.85 20.18
CA LYS A 431 -34.05 20.38 18.84
C LYS A 431 -32.53 20.33 18.72
N VAL A 432 -31.97 19.14 18.54
CA VAL A 432 -30.53 18.93 18.58
C VAL A 432 -30.01 18.18 17.35
N GLY A 433 -28.77 18.50 16.97
CA GLY A 433 -28.02 17.77 15.94
C GLY A 433 -27.04 16.81 16.57
N ARG A 434 -27.01 15.57 16.09
CA ARG A 434 -26.09 14.54 16.56
C ARG A 434 -24.82 14.53 15.69
N HIS A 435 -23.65 14.67 16.30
CA HIS A 435 -22.38 14.40 15.65
C HIS A 435 -21.83 13.05 16.15
N SER A 436 -21.72 12.05 15.26
CA SER A 436 -21.21 10.71 15.60
C SER A 436 -19.82 10.49 15.04
N ASN A 437 -18.78 10.52 15.89
CA ASN A 437 -17.44 10.10 15.45
C ASN A 437 -16.58 9.38 16.52
N SER A 438 -17.19 8.81 17.56
CA SER A 438 -16.63 7.80 18.50
C SER A 438 -17.69 7.48 19.56
N ASP A 439 -17.44 6.52 20.45
CA ASP A 439 -18.37 5.89 21.44
C ASP A 439 -19.18 6.84 22.36
N ARG A 440 -19.11 8.16 22.20
CA ARG A 440 -19.97 9.14 22.86
C ARG A 440 -20.55 10.12 21.84
N ALA A 441 -21.87 10.06 21.64
CA ALA A 441 -22.59 11.03 20.81
C ALA A 441 -22.55 12.42 21.46
N VAL A 442 -22.15 13.44 20.68
CA VAL A 442 -22.21 14.84 21.12
C VAL A 442 -23.38 15.51 20.41
N PHE A 443 -24.25 16.14 21.18
CA PHE A 443 -25.45 16.82 20.69
C PHE A 443 -25.27 18.34 20.75
N TYR A 444 -25.68 19.05 19.70
CA TYR A 444 -25.66 20.52 19.63
C TYR A 444 -27.08 21.06 19.59
N LEU A 445 -27.40 22.02 20.47
CA LEU A 445 -28.73 22.62 20.57
C LEU A 445 -28.95 23.66 19.47
N PHE A 446 -30.00 23.47 18.67
CA PHE A 446 -30.41 24.40 17.62
C PHE A 446 -31.59 25.29 18.05
N GLU A 447 -32.62 24.70 18.67
CA GLU A 447 -33.81 25.42 19.13
C GLU A 447 -34.27 24.84 20.47
N TYR A 448 -34.87 25.67 21.34
CA TYR A 448 -35.48 25.20 22.57
C TYR A 448 -36.77 25.94 22.91
N GLN A 449 -37.68 25.24 23.58
CA GLN A 449 -38.91 25.79 24.14
C GLN A 449 -39.14 25.20 25.52
N ARG A 450 -39.37 26.03 26.54
CA ARG A 450 -39.73 25.56 27.88
C ARG A 450 -41.15 25.01 27.85
N VAL A 451 -41.34 23.79 28.37
CA VAL A 451 -42.62 23.08 28.31
C VAL A 451 -43.34 23.10 29.65
N ALA A 452 -42.62 23.02 30.77
CA ALA A 452 -43.23 23.00 32.11
C ALA A 452 -42.37 23.64 33.20
N ALA A 453 -43.01 24.06 34.29
CA ALA A 453 -42.43 24.44 35.58
C ALA A 453 -42.79 23.36 36.59
N ILE A 454 -41.82 22.71 37.25
CA ILE A 454 -42.18 21.60 38.15
C ILE A 454 -42.68 22.15 39.49
N GLU A 455 -43.97 21.99 39.77
CA GLU A 455 -44.50 21.69 41.11
C GLU A 455 -45.58 20.58 41.15
N ASP A 456 -46.00 19.98 40.01
CA ASP A 456 -47.07 18.97 39.99
C ASP A 456 -46.69 17.70 39.20
N LEU A 457 -46.98 16.53 39.78
CA LEU A 457 -46.65 15.18 39.28
C LEU A 457 -47.59 14.70 38.17
N ASP A 458 -48.82 15.21 38.11
CA ASP A 458 -49.81 14.82 37.08
C ASP A 458 -49.48 15.41 35.69
N GLU A 459 -48.75 16.52 35.65
CA GLU A 459 -48.27 17.10 34.38
C GLU A 459 -47.10 16.32 33.78
N VAL A 460 -46.33 15.62 34.62
CA VAL A 460 -45.24 14.75 34.17
C VAL A 460 -45.82 13.58 33.36
N ASP A 461 -46.86 12.90 33.86
CA ASP A 461 -47.48 11.77 33.17
C ASP A 461 -48.15 12.17 31.84
N LYS A 462 -48.70 13.38 31.76
CA LYS A 462 -49.25 13.94 30.50
C LYS A 462 -48.16 14.30 29.49
N ALA A 463 -47.05 14.90 29.93
CA ALA A 463 -45.91 15.17 29.05
C ALA A 463 -45.29 13.88 28.51
N TYR A 464 -45.29 12.82 29.34
CA TYR A 464 -44.82 11.48 28.97
C TYR A 464 -45.65 10.75 27.91
N ARG A 465 -46.94 11.06 27.79
CA ARG A 465 -47.86 10.40 26.84
C ARG A 465 -47.85 11.00 25.43
N MET A 466 -47.19 12.14 25.21
CA MET A 466 -47.09 12.79 23.90
C MET A 466 -45.92 12.26 23.02
N PHE A 467 -45.24 11.20 23.46
CA PHE A 467 -44.03 10.64 22.83
C PHE A 467 -44.35 9.41 21.95
N ASP A 468 -44.34 9.58 20.62
CA ASP A 468 -44.72 8.52 19.67
C ASP A 468 -43.56 7.53 19.40
N HIS A 469 -43.58 6.43 20.15
CA HIS A 469 -43.47 5.03 19.72
C HIS A 469 -43.89 4.20 20.93
N SER A 470 -45.16 4.34 21.31
CA SER A 470 -45.68 3.83 22.57
C SER A 470 -45.81 2.31 22.55
N CYS A 471 -45.33 1.66 23.61
CA CYS A 471 -45.71 0.30 23.93
C CYS A 471 -47.24 0.15 23.87
N PRO A 472 -47.78 -0.89 23.20
CA PRO A 472 -49.24 -1.08 23.10
C PRO A 472 -49.90 -1.42 24.44
N TYR A 473 -49.11 -1.62 25.50
CA TYR A 473 -49.54 -1.90 26.86
C TYR A 473 -48.99 -0.85 27.83
N SER A 474 -49.76 -0.52 28.86
CA SER A 474 -49.25 0.21 30.00
C SER A 474 -48.23 -0.62 30.78
N LEU A 475 -47.32 0.04 31.50
CA LEU A 475 -46.36 -0.66 32.37
C LEU A 475 -47.05 -1.48 33.46
N ALA A 476 -48.22 -1.04 33.92
CA ALA A 476 -49.06 -1.80 34.85
C ALA A 476 -49.55 -3.10 34.21
N GLU A 477 -50.08 -3.05 32.98
CA GLU A 477 -50.56 -4.23 32.25
C GLU A 477 -49.43 -5.20 31.90
N LEU A 478 -48.24 -4.71 31.52
CA LEU A 478 -47.07 -5.57 31.30
C LEU A 478 -46.63 -6.28 32.57
N LYS A 479 -46.61 -5.53 33.68
CA LYS A 479 -46.23 -6.06 34.99
C LYS A 479 -47.19 -7.16 35.41
N ASP A 480 -48.49 -6.88 35.42
CA ASP A 480 -49.50 -7.85 35.81
C ASP A 480 -49.44 -9.11 34.93
N SER A 481 -49.25 -8.94 33.62
CA SER A 481 -49.18 -10.04 32.65
C SER A 481 -47.96 -10.95 32.86
N ILE A 482 -46.78 -10.38 33.09
CA ILE A 482 -45.55 -11.16 33.35
C ILE A 482 -45.63 -11.86 34.70
N TYR A 483 -46.14 -11.19 35.75
CA TYR A 483 -46.33 -11.83 37.04
C TYR A 483 -47.36 -12.96 37.00
N ASN A 484 -48.40 -12.85 36.16
CA ASN A 484 -49.36 -13.94 35.92
C ASN A 484 -48.71 -15.19 35.31
N TYR A 485 -47.73 -15.04 34.41
CA TYR A 485 -46.96 -16.18 33.89
C TYR A 485 -46.02 -16.79 34.93
N ILE A 486 -45.36 -15.96 35.75
CA ILE A 486 -44.51 -16.44 36.85
C ILE A 486 -45.33 -17.29 37.83
N MET A 487 -46.55 -16.87 38.15
CA MET A 487 -47.44 -17.60 39.06
C MET A 487 -47.92 -18.96 38.52
N GLN A 488 -47.74 -19.25 37.24
CA GLN A 488 -48.08 -20.55 36.65
C GLN A 488 -46.97 -21.61 36.79
N ILE A 489 -45.76 -21.22 37.22
CA ILE A 489 -44.65 -22.15 37.46
C ILE A 489 -44.96 -23.01 38.69
N LYS A 490 -45.02 -24.33 38.51
CA LYS A 490 -45.40 -25.29 39.57
C LYS A 490 -44.24 -25.70 40.46
N ASN A 491 -43.04 -25.84 39.89
CA ASN A 491 -41.84 -26.18 40.64
C ASN A 491 -41.43 -25.02 41.57
N GLU A 492 -41.51 -25.24 42.88
CA GLU A 492 -41.25 -24.21 43.90
C GLU A 492 -39.84 -23.62 43.84
N THR A 493 -38.84 -24.44 43.51
CA THR A 493 -37.45 -23.99 43.44
C THR A 493 -37.27 -23.05 42.26
N ILE A 494 -37.81 -23.40 41.09
CA ILE A 494 -37.78 -22.57 39.89
C ILE A 494 -38.54 -21.26 40.13
N LEU A 495 -39.74 -21.33 40.70
CA LEU A 495 -40.55 -20.15 41.04
C LEU A 495 -39.81 -19.17 41.96
N LYS A 496 -39.14 -19.69 43.01
CA LYS A 496 -38.33 -18.88 43.94
C LYS A 496 -37.16 -18.20 43.24
N ILE A 497 -36.46 -18.92 42.36
CA ILE A 497 -35.33 -18.37 41.59
C ILE A 497 -35.81 -17.24 40.67
N THR A 498 -36.84 -17.50 39.86
CA THR A 498 -37.38 -16.52 38.89
C THR A 498 -37.88 -15.25 39.58
N LYS A 499 -38.64 -15.37 40.67
CA LYS A 499 -39.11 -14.21 41.45
C LYS A 499 -37.96 -13.40 42.05
N LYS A 500 -36.95 -14.08 42.60
CA LYS A 500 -35.81 -13.41 43.23
C LYS A 500 -34.93 -12.71 42.19
N ALA A 501 -34.78 -13.29 41.00
CA ALA A 501 -34.08 -12.66 39.89
C ALA A 501 -34.82 -11.41 39.42
N LEU A 502 -36.12 -11.52 39.08
CA LEU A 502 -36.91 -10.38 38.61
C LEU A 502 -36.93 -9.23 39.63
N LYS A 503 -37.11 -9.52 40.92
CA LYS A 503 -37.14 -8.48 41.96
C LYS A 503 -35.85 -7.65 42.05
N LYS A 504 -34.69 -8.21 41.66
CA LYS A 504 -33.41 -7.48 41.68
C LYS A 504 -33.31 -6.41 40.59
N CYS A 505 -33.93 -6.65 39.43
CA CYS A 505 -33.86 -5.78 38.26
C CYS A 505 -35.23 -5.27 37.79
N GLU A 506 -36.28 -5.43 38.60
CA GLU A 506 -37.69 -5.15 38.26
C GLU A 506 -37.88 -3.77 37.61
N LYS A 507 -37.32 -2.72 38.23
CA LYS A 507 -37.44 -1.35 37.71
C LYS A 507 -36.81 -1.20 36.32
N SER A 508 -35.61 -1.74 36.12
CA SER A 508 -34.92 -1.66 34.83
C SER A 508 -35.60 -2.52 33.78
N PHE A 509 -36.03 -3.73 34.14
CA PHE A 509 -36.68 -4.67 33.23
C PHE A 509 -37.96 -4.11 32.60
N PHE A 510 -38.80 -3.43 33.39
CA PHE A 510 -40.05 -2.84 32.89
C PHE A 510 -39.87 -1.50 32.18
N ILE A 511 -38.69 -0.86 32.23
CA ILE A 511 -38.48 0.47 31.65
C ILE A 511 -37.56 0.39 30.43
N TYR A 512 -36.66 -0.59 30.36
CA TYR A 512 -35.63 -0.64 29.33
C TYR A 512 -36.18 -1.06 27.96
N PRO A 513 -35.60 -0.55 26.85
CA PRO A 513 -35.91 -1.01 25.51
C PRO A 513 -35.31 -2.41 25.25
N ALA A 514 -35.88 -3.17 24.31
CA ALA A 514 -35.37 -4.51 23.96
C ALA A 514 -34.15 -4.46 23.01
N GLY A 515 -33.91 -3.34 22.32
CA GLY A 515 -32.84 -3.22 21.33
C GLY A 515 -32.44 -1.78 21.01
N GLN A 516 -31.21 -1.59 20.51
CA GLN A 516 -30.64 -0.25 20.25
C GLN A 516 -31.06 0.38 18.92
N LYS A 517 -31.51 -0.40 17.92
CA LYS A 517 -31.87 0.13 16.58
C LYS A 517 -33.05 -0.55 15.86
N LEU A 518 -33.66 -1.62 16.38
CA LEU A 518 -34.81 -2.33 15.77
C LEU A 518 -35.73 -2.95 16.84
N HIS A 519 -36.99 -3.23 16.46
CA HIS A 519 -38.14 -3.81 17.21
C HIS A 519 -38.14 -3.62 18.74
N HIS A 520 -39.13 -2.87 19.24
CA HIS A 520 -39.33 -2.56 20.67
C HIS A 520 -38.24 -1.66 21.29
N ASN A 521 -37.69 -0.73 20.52
CA ASN A 521 -36.81 0.34 21.01
C ASN A 521 -37.61 1.49 21.64
N TYR A 522 -38.34 1.19 22.72
CA TYR A 522 -39.14 2.14 23.48
C TYR A 522 -39.25 1.73 24.95
N VAL A 523 -39.73 2.64 25.81
CA VAL A 523 -39.92 2.38 27.25
C VAL A 523 -40.89 1.22 27.45
N GLY A 524 -40.46 0.21 28.23
CA GLY A 524 -41.19 -1.05 28.41
C GLY A 524 -41.05 -2.03 27.24
N GLY A 525 -40.16 -1.75 26.29
CA GLY A 525 -39.91 -2.60 25.13
C GLY A 525 -39.33 -3.97 25.48
N LEU A 526 -38.44 -4.05 26.48
CA LEU A 526 -37.90 -5.32 26.97
C LEU A 526 -39.00 -6.19 27.57
N ALA A 527 -39.79 -5.65 28.51
CA ALA A 527 -40.92 -6.36 29.09
C ALA A 527 -41.98 -6.75 28.04
N HIS A 528 -42.25 -5.90 27.05
CA HIS A 528 -43.15 -6.25 25.95
C HIS A 528 -42.61 -7.40 25.08
N HIS A 529 -41.29 -7.39 24.78
CA HIS A 529 -40.64 -8.49 24.08
C HIS A 529 -40.75 -9.81 24.86
N THR A 530 -40.39 -9.79 26.15
CA THR A 530 -40.47 -10.97 27.02
C THR A 530 -41.90 -11.49 27.14
N LEU A 531 -42.90 -10.61 27.21
CA LEU A 531 -44.32 -11.00 27.19
C LEU A 531 -44.70 -11.68 25.87
N GLY A 532 -44.23 -11.18 24.73
CA GLY A 532 -44.40 -11.82 23.43
C GLY A 532 -43.80 -13.23 23.39
N MET A 533 -42.60 -13.41 23.95
CA MET A 533 -41.93 -14.71 24.04
C MET A 533 -42.64 -15.67 25.02
N LEU A 534 -43.21 -15.17 26.10
CA LEU A 534 -44.02 -15.97 27.04
C LEU A 534 -45.33 -16.46 26.40
N ASN A 535 -45.99 -15.60 25.63
CA ASN A 535 -47.18 -15.98 24.86
C ASN A 535 -46.84 -17.10 23.87
N LEU A 536 -45.74 -16.94 23.12
CA LEU A 536 -45.26 -17.96 22.19
C LEU A 536 -44.91 -19.27 22.89
N ALA A 537 -44.17 -19.22 24.00
CA ALA A 537 -43.83 -20.36 24.83
C ALA A 537 -45.09 -21.13 25.31
N ASN A 538 -46.12 -20.41 25.72
CA ASN A 538 -47.38 -21.02 26.16
C ASN A 538 -48.09 -21.74 25.02
N ASP A 539 -48.09 -21.17 23.81
CA ASP A 539 -48.66 -21.81 22.63
C ASP A 539 -47.85 -23.02 22.15
N PHE A 540 -46.52 -22.96 22.23
CA PHE A 540 -45.66 -24.12 21.97
C PHE A 540 -45.95 -25.27 22.95
N ALA A 541 -46.04 -24.97 24.25
CA ALA A 541 -46.30 -26.00 25.25
C ALA A 541 -47.75 -26.53 25.22
N ARG A 542 -48.69 -25.85 24.54
CA ARG A 542 -50.02 -26.42 24.21
C ARG A 542 -49.92 -27.47 23.09
N ASN A 543 -49.08 -27.24 22.09
CA ASN A 543 -48.92 -28.13 20.94
C ASN A 543 -47.93 -29.28 21.17
N PHE A 544 -47.02 -29.15 22.15
CA PHE A 544 -46.01 -30.15 22.49
C PHE A 544 -46.08 -30.53 23.99
N PRO A 545 -46.97 -31.46 24.38
CA PRO A 545 -47.28 -31.74 25.79
C PRO A 545 -46.12 -32.31 26.62
N TYR A 546 -45.07 -32.82 25.95
CA TYR A 546 -43.86 -33.34 26.59
C TYR A 546 -42.90 -32.24 27.05
N LEU A 547 -43.10 -30.98 26.63
CA LEU A 547 -42.28 -29.86 27.08
C LEU A 547 -42.65 -29.46 28.52
N ASN A 548 -41.63 -29.26 29.34
CA ASN A 548 -41.81 -28.78 30.70
C ASN A 548 -42.05 -27.26 30.71
N LYS A 549 -43.29 -26.86 31.01
CA LYS A 549 -43.72 -25.44 31.07
C LYS A 549 -42.96 -24.61 32.09
N ASP A 550 -42.56 -25.20 33.22
CA ASP A 550 -41.86 -24.47 34.28
C ASP A 550 -40.47 -24.01 33.80
N TYR A 551 -39.74 -24.88 33.10
CA TYR A 551 -38.45 -24.53 32.50
C TYR A 551 -38.61 -23.53 31.36
N LEU A 552 -39.68 -23.64 30.58
CA LEU A 552 -39.90 -22.76 29.43
C LEU A 552 -40.23 -21.33 29.87
N PHE A 553 -41.16 -21.15 30.82
CA PHE A 553 -41.52 -19.82 31.33
C PHE A 553 -40.38 -19.19 32.13
N ALA A 554 -39.72 -19.96 33.00
CA ALA A 554 -38.57 -19.44 33.74
C ALA A 554 -37.40 -19.11 32.81
N GLY A 555 -37.15 -19.94 31.78
CA GLY A 555 -36.08 -19.74 30.82
C GLY A 555 -36.23 -18.46 30.01
N VAL A 556 -37.44 -18.17 29.51
CA VAL A 556 -37.73 -16.91 28.78
C VAL A 556 -37.45 -15.69 29.66
N ILE A 557 -37.94 -15.70 30.91
CA ILE A 557 -37.78 -14.57 31.82
C ILE A 557 -36.31 -14.41 32.22
N LEU A 558 -35.64 -15.49 32.64
CA LEU A 558 -34.26 -15.45 33.11
C LEU A 558 -33.23 -15.16 32.00
N HIS A 559 -33.59 -15.39 30.73
CA HIS A 559 -32.74 -15.04 29.60
C HIS A 559 -32.68 -13.52 29.37
N ASP A 560 -33.81 -12.83 29.55
CA ASP A 560 -33.94 -11.40 29.28
C ASP A 560 -33.60 -10.51 30.50
N LEU A 561 -33.64 -11.07 31.72
CA LEU A 561 -33.18 -10.42 32.96
C LEU A 561 -31.66 -10.42 33.09
#